data_AF-A0A7J5X6Q0-F1
#
_entry.id   AF-A0A7J5X6Q0-F1
#
_cell.length_a   1.000
_cell.length_b   1.000
_cell.length_c   1.000
_cell.angle_alpha   90.00
_cell.angle_beta   90.00
_cell.angle_gamma   90.00
#
_symmetry.space_group_name_H-M   'P 1'
#
loop_
_entity.id
_entity.type
_entity.pdbx_description
1 polymer ?
#
loop_
_entity_poly.entity_id
_entity_poly.type
_entity_poly.pdbx_seq_one_letter_code
_entity_poly.pdbx_strand_id
1 'polypeptide(L)'
;MLALKRSLSGTMLSALRVFHTNQVVVVSGHVQQRCVSTQTDGEARIVNILKEKFPSAASLKVVDISGGCGAMYEIHIESSEFKGKRTIQQHKLVNEALKEEIQGMHGLRIFTDVPKH
;
A
#
# COMPACT_ATOMS: atom_id res chain seq x y z
N MET A 1 14.99 41.01 -55.50
CA MET A 1 13.84 41.94 -55.66
C MET A 1 13.42 42.42 -54.28
N LEU A 2 12.89 43.64 -54.23
CA LEU A 2 13.01 44.65 -53.18
C LEU A 2 11.77 44.71 -52.24
N ALA A 3 12.02 45.08 -50.98
CA ALA A 3 11.18 45.82 -50.02
C ALA A 3 9.80 45.31 -49.50
N LEU A 4 9.83 44.89 -48.23
CA LEU A 4 9.25 45.54 -47.01
C LEU A 4 7.90 46.31 -47.08
N LYS A 5 6.96 45.92 -46.19
CA LYS A 5 6.04 46.77 -45.37
C LYS A 5 5.18 45.86 -44.44
N ARG A 6 5.51 45.65 -43.16
CA ARG A 6 5.16 46.38 -41.88
C ARG A 6 3.66 46.63 -41.63
N SER A 7 3.08 45.99 -40.60
CA SER A 7 2.20 46.55 -39.54
C SER A 7 1.67 45.40 -38.64
N LEU A 8 2.17 45.17 -37.42
CA LEU A 8 1.78 45.67 -36.06
C LEU A 8 0.64 44.90 -35.35
N SER A 9 0.82 44.79 -34.02
CA SER A 9 -0.02 44.23 -32.94
C SER A 9 0.19 42.73 -32.66
N GLY A 10 0.64 42.28 -31.49
CA GLY A 10 0.99 42.96 -30.25
C GLY A 10 1.62 41.98 -29.24
N THR A 11 2.37 42.52 -28.29
CA THR A 11 2.30 42.23 -26.84
C THR A 11 1.62 40.92 -26.41
N MET A 12 2.17 40.02 -25.58
CA MET A 12 2.98 40.21 -24.37
C MET A 12 3.24 38.85 -23.69
N LEU A 13 4.31 38.81 -22.86
CA LEU A 13 4.45 38.13 -21.55
C LEU A 13 4.39 36.58 -21.52
N SER A 14 5.50 35.90 -21.26
CA SER A 14 6.20 35.76 -19.96
C SER A 14 5.75 34.51 -19.20
N ALA A 15 6.75 33.71 -18.87
CA ALA A 15 6.68 32.52 -18.03
C ALA A 15 5.90 32.74 -16.73
N LEU A 16 5.09 31.75 -16.36
CA LEU A 16 4.90 31.43 -14.96
C LEU A 16 4.79 29.93 -14.76
N ARG A 17 5.74 29.43 -13.97
CA ARG A 17 5.77 28.10 -13.38
C ARG A 17 4.39 27.83 -12.75
N VAL A 18 3.75 26.73 -13.13
CA VAL A 18 2.58 26.23 -12.41
C VAL A 18 3.10 25.70 -11.08
N PHE A 19 3.11 26.59 -10.09
CA PHE A 19 3.25 26.21 -8.70
C PHE A 19 2.02 25.40 -8.33
N HIS A 20 2.28 24.15 -7.96
CA HIS A 20 1.41 23.26 -7.23
C HIS A 20 0.87 24.02 -6.01
N THR A 21 -0.40 24.41 -6.04
CA THR A 21 -1.05 25.04 -4.90
C THR A 21 -1.37 23.96 -3.88
N ASN A 22 -0.55 23.90 -2.83
CA ASN A 22 -0.92 23.27 -1.56
C ASN A 22 -2.13 24.03 -1.00
N GLN A 23 -3.32 23.49 -1.21
CA GLN A 23 -4.50 23.95 -0.49
C GLN A 23 -4.48 23.34 0.91
N VAL A 24 -3.95 24.10 1.87
CA VAL A 24 -4.07 23.79 3.30
C VAL A 24 -5.48 24.19 3.73
N VAL A 25 -6.38 23.22 3.79
CA VAL A 25 -7.69 23.38 4.41
C VAL A 25 -7.50 23.24 5.92
N VAL A 26 -7.49 24.35 6.64
CA VAL A 26 -7.55 24.37 8.12
C VAL A 26 -9.02 24.29 8.52
N VAL A 27 -9.51 23.11 8.91
CA VAL A 27 -10.81 22.97 9.58
C VAL A 27 -10.59 23.06 11.09
N SER A 28 -11.09 24.14 11.69
CA SER A 28 -11.12 24.35 13.13
C SER A 28 -12.01 23.31 13.83
N GLY A 29 -11.49 22.76 14.93
CA GLY A 29 -12.27 22.18 16.01
C GLY A 29 -12.97 20.86 15.70
N HIS A 30 -12.36 19.75 16.11
CA HIS A 30 -12.97 18.57 16.77
C HIS A 30 -11.82 17.58 17.04
N VAL A 31 -11.41 17.46 18.31
CA VAL A 31 -10.72 16.25 18.77
C VAL A 31 -11.79 15.17 18.87
N GLN A 32 -11.83 14.22 17.93
CA GLN A 32 -12.00 12.78 18.18
C GLN A 32 -12.04 12.00 16.84
N GLN A 33 -11.10 11.04 16.73
CA GLN A 33 -11.24 9.72 16.12
C GLN A 33 -11.42 9.55 14.59
N ARG A 34 -10.37 9.04 13.92
CA ARG A 34 -10.44 8.21 12.70
C ARG A 34 -9.31 7.17 12.81
N CYS A 35 -9.49 5.86 12.62
CA CYS A 35 -10.62 5.04 12.23
C CYS A 35 -10.89 4.00 13.33
N VAL A 36 -12.15 3.58 13.44
CA VAL A 36 -12.44 2.26 13.99
C VAL A 36 -11.79 1.28 13.01
N SER A 37 -10.88 0.43 13.46
CA SER A 37 -10.35 -0.67 12.66
C SER A 37 -11.51 -1.62 12.37
N THR A 38 -12.33 -1.28 11.36
CA THR A 38 -13.35 -2.17 10.83
C THR A 38 -12.59 -3.26 10.13
N GLN A 39 -12.53 -4.42 10.78
CA GLN A 39 -11.92 -5.61 10.19
C GLN A 39 -12.53 -5.81 8.80
N THR A 40 -11.70 -5.84 7.76
CA THR A 40 -12.17 -6.00 6.40
C THR A 40 -12.43 -7.48 6.12
N ASP A 41 -13.34 -7.77 5.19
CA ASP A 41 -13.56 -9.15 4.74
C ASP A 41 -12.28 -9.77 4.16
N GLY A 42 -11.43 -8.96 3.52
CA GLY A 42 -10.14 -9.39 2.99
C GLY A 42 -9.16 -9.87 4.06
N GLU A 43 -9.12 -9.23 5.24
CA GLU A 43 -8.29 -9.72 6.36
C GLU A 43 -8.70 -11.14 6.76
N ALA A 44 -10.01 -11.41 6.88
CA ALA A 44 -10.51 -12.72 7.25
C ALA A 44 -10.17 -13.79 6.19
N ARG A 45 -10.30 -13.46 4.91
CA ARG A 45 -9.94 -14.37 3.81
C ARG A 45 -8.45 -14.71 3.82
N ILE A 46 -7.58 -13.70 3.92
CA ILE A 46 -6.13 -13.90 3.96
C ILE A 46 -5.72 -14.74 5.17
N VAL A 47 -6.32 -14.49 6.34
CA VAL A 47 -6.06 -15.27 7.54
C VAL A 47 -6.40 -16.76 7.33
N ASN A 48 -7.53 -17.07 6.70
CA ASN A 48 -7.94 -18.46 6.48
C ASN A 48 -6.99 -19.17 5.50
N ILE A 49 -6.64 -18.53 4.39
CA ILE A 49 -5.68 -19.08 3.42
C ILE A 49 -4.33 -19.37 4.09
N LEU A 50 -3.81 -18.41 4.87
CA LEU A 50 -2.53 -18.57 5.54
C LEU A 50 -2.56 -19.67 6.62
N LYS A 51 -3.68 -19.83 7.33
CA LYS A 51 -3.86 -20.94 8.29
C LYS A 51 -3.83 -22.30 7.61
N GLU A 52 -4.44 -22.43 6.44
CA GLU A 52 -4.43 -23.68 5.66
C GLU A 52 -3.04 -23.98 5.10
N LYS A 53 -2.31 -22.96 4.65
CA LYS A 53 -0.99 -23.13 4.03
C LYS A 53 0.15 -23.31 5.04
N PHE A 54 0.02 -22.72 6.23
CA PHE A 54 1.02 -22.79 7.30
C PHE A 54 0.39 -23.34 8.59
N PRO A 55 0.07 -24.65 8.65
CA PRO A 55 -0.53 -25.25 9.84
C PRO A 55 0.40 -25.22 11.06
N SER A 56 1.71 -25.08 10.85
CA SER A 56 2.73 -24.99 11.90
C SER A 56 2.97 -23.56 12.40
N ALA A 57 2.14 -22.60 11.98
CA ALA A 57 2.26 -21.21 12.42
C ALA A 57 1.94 -21.08 13.92
N ALA A 58 2.88 -20.52 14.68
CA ALA A 58 2.72 -20.19 16.09
C ALA A 58 1.90 -18.90 16.27
N SER A 59 2.17 -17.91 15.43
CA SER A 59 1.49 -16.61 15.44
C SER A 59 1.14 -16.17 14.02
N LEU A 60 -0.07 -15.66 13.82
CA LEU A 60 -0.53 -15.15 12.54
C LEU A 60 -1.39 -13.92 12.76
N LYS A 61 -0.99 -12.80 12.17
CA LYS A 61 -1.72 -11.53 12.24
C LYS A 61 -1.73 -10.86 10.87
N VAL A 62 -2.92 -10.42 10.46
CA VAL A 62 -3.14 -9.65 9.23
C VAL A 62 -3.83 -8.35 9.62
N VAL A 63 -3.36 -7.23 9.09
CA VAL A 63 -3.90 -5.89 9.38
C VAL A 63 -4.07 -5.10 8.09
N ASP A 64 -5.24 -4.50 7.87
CA ASP A 64 -5.48 -3.52 6.82
C ASP A 64 -4.80 -2.19 7.15
N ILE A 65 -3.88 -1.79 6.28
CA ILE A 65 -3.18 -0.50 6.37
C ILE A 65 -3.68 0.51 5.32
N SER A 66 -4.74 0.16 4.58
CA SER A 66 -5.39 1.03 3.60
C SER A 66 -6.54 1.88 4.19
N GLY A 67 -6.83 1.73 5.48
CA GLY A 67 -7.86 2.52 6.16
C GLY A 67 -9.29 2.06 5.87
N GLY A 68 -9.51 0.77 5.59
CA GLY A 68 -10.81 0.17 5.35
C GLY A 68 -11.15 -0.07 3.88
N CYS A 69 -10.26 0.28 2.95
CA CYS A 69 -10.45 0.05 1.51
C CYS A 69 -10.12 -1.40 1.12
N GLY A 70 -9.35 -2.11 1.93
CA GLY A 70 -8.85 -3.45 1.64
C GLY A 70 -7.85 -3.52 0.48
N ALA A 71 -7.18 -2.41 0.17
CA ALA A 71 -6.23 -2.33 -0.94
C ALA A 71 -4.81 -2.74 -0.54
N MET A 72 -4.48 -2.71 0.75
CA MET A 72 -3.13 -2.96 1.24
C MET A 72 -3.14 -3.61 2.63
N TYR A 73 -2.49 -4.77 2.75
CA TYR A 73 -2.40 -5.50 4.01
C TYR A 73 -0.96 -5.64 4.50
N GLU A 74 -0.83 -5.69 5.82
CA GLU A 74 0.39 -6.06 6.52
C GLU A 74 0.20 -7.41 7.20
N ILE A 75 1.14 -8.32 6.96
CA ILE A 75 1.06 -9.73 7.36
C ILE A 75 2.27 -10.05 8.23
N HIS A 76 2.01 -10.56 9.43
CA HIS A 76 3.01 -11.07 10.36
C HIS A 76 2.76 -12.56 10.58
N ILE A 77 3.74 -13.39 10.22
CA ILE A 77 3.65 -14.84 10.37
C ILE A 77 4.89 -15.33 11.11
N GLU A 78 4.67 -16.05 12.20
CA GLU A 78 5.68 -16.78 12.93
C GLU A 78 5.43 -18.28 12.73
N SER A 79 6.35 -18.99 12.08
CA SER A 79 6.19 -20.41 11.78
C SER A 79 7.51 -21.17 11.86
N SER A 80 7.46 -22.38 12.39
CA SER A 80 8.61 -23.30 12.42
C SER A 80 9.04 -23.73 11.00
N GLU A 81 8.15 -23.64 10.02
CA GLU A 81 8.42 -23.96 8.60
C GLU A 81 9.42 -22.98 7.95
N PHE A 82 9.63 -21.82 8.54
CA PHE A 82 10.60 -20.83 8.07
C PHE A 82 12.03 -21.13 8.55
N LYS A 83 12.21 -22.10 9.45
CA LYS A 83 13.53 -22.52 9.96
C LYS A 83 14.41 -23.01 8.80
N GLY A 84 15.61 -22.46 8.70
CA GLY A 84 16.59 -22.81 7.67
C GLY A 84 16.35 -22.19 6.29
N LYS A 85 15.29 -21.39 6.10
CA LYS A 85 15.02 -20.65 4.87
C LYS A 85 15.51 -19.21 4.99
N ARG A 86 16.03 -18.63 3.89
CA ARG A 86 16.36 -17.20 3.83
C ARG A 86 15.08 -16.36 3.79
N THR A 87 15.11 -15.11 4.24
CA THR A 87 13.95 -14.19 4.23
C THR A 87 13.25 -14.11 2.87
N ILE A 88 14.01 -14.04 1.76
CA ILE A 88 13.44 -14.02 0.41
C ILE A 88 12.65 -15.31 0.11
N GLN A 89 13.13 -16.47 0.56
CA GLN A 89 12.42 -17.74 0.37
C GLN A 89 11.16 -17.80 1.24
N GLN A 90 11.22 -17.29 2.47
CA GLN A 90 10.05 -17.19 3.34
C GLN A 90 8.97 -16.31 2.70
N HIS A 91 9.34 -15.12 2.22
CA HIS A 91 8.41 -14.22 1.53
C HIS A 91 7.87 -14.82 0.23
N LYS A 92 8.68 -15.59 -0.52
CA LYS A 92 8.19 -16.33 -1.70
C LYS A 92 7.10 -17.32 -1.33
N LEU A 93 7.26 -18.10 -0.27
CA LEU A 93 6.23 -19.05 0.18
C LEU A 93 4.92 -18.35 0.54
N VAL A 94 5.00 -17.21 1.24
CA VAL A 94 3.82 -16.41 1.59
C VAL A 94 3.16 -15.81 0.34
N ASN A 95 3.95 -15.30 -0.60
CA ASN A 95 3.43 -14.79 -1.88
C ASN A 95 2.78 -15.89 -2.73
N GLU A 96 3.34 -17.10 -2.73
CA GLU A 96 2.77 -18.25 -3.43
C GLU A 96 1.43 -18.69 -2.80
N ALA A 97 1.35 -18.67 -1.46
CA ALA A 97 0.11 -18.94 -0.74
C ALA A 97 -1.00 -17.93 -1.08
N LEU A 98 -0.64 -16.66 -1.29
CA LEU A 98 -1.58 -15.56 -1.51
C LEU A 98 -1.75 -15.15 -2.97
N LYS A 99 -1.12 -15.86 -3.92
CA LYS A 99 -1.03 -15.45 -5.32
C LYS A 99 -2.38 -15.17 -5.99
N GLU A 100 -3.42 -15.90 -5.60
CA GLU A 100 -4.77 -15.74 -6.15
C GLU A 100 -5.50 -14.55 -5.51
N GLU A 101 -5.34 -14.33 -4.20
CA GLU A 101 -6.00 -13.24 -3.47
C GLU A 101 -5.38 -11.87 -3.79
N ILE A 102 -4.08 -11.81 -4.06
CA ILE A 102 -3.34 -10.54 -4.28
C ILE A 102 -3.55 -9.91 -5.65
N GLN A 103 -4.20 -10.59 -6.60
CA GLN A 103 -4.35 -10.08 -7.98
C GLN A 103 -5.18 -8.78 -8.04
N GLY A 104 -6.06 -8.56 -7.06
CA GLY A 104 -6.85 -7.34 -6.94
C GLY A 104 -6.27 -6.29 -5.99
N MET A 105 -5.11 -6.55 -5.38
CA MET A 105 -4.56 -5.69 -4.33
C MET A 105 -3.51 -4.70 -4.85
N HIS A 106 -3.35 -3.56 -4.17
CA HIS A 106 -2.32 -2.57 -4.48
C HIS A 106 -0.93 -2.98 -3.97
N GLY A 107 -0.86 -3.69 -2.84
CA GLY A 107 0.41 -4.18 -2.30
C GLY A 107 0.30 -4.93 -0.98
N LEU A 108 1.40 -5.55 -0.58
CA LEU A 108 1.54 -6.30 0.67
C LEU A 108 2.83 -5.92 1.40
N ARG A 109 2.77 -5.95 2.74
CA ARG A 109 3.96 -5.98 3.61
C ARG A 109 3.98 -7.31 4.34
N ILE A 110 5.11 -8.01 4.26
CA ILE A 110 5.26 -9.36 4.81
C ILE A 110 6.40 -9.33 5.81
N PHE A 111 6.11 -9.81 7.01
CA PHE A 111 7.05 -10.04 8.09
C PHE A 111 6.98 -11.53 8.44
N THR A 112 8.13 -12.20 8.36
CA THR A 112 8.25 -13.63 8.66
C THR A 112 9.30 -13.84 9.73
N ASP A 113 8.92 -14.55 10.79
CA ASP A 113 9.77 -14.89 11.91
C ASP A 113 9.75 -16.40 12.20
N VAL A 114 10.82 -16.90 12.80
CA VAL A 114 10.91 -18.28 13.29
C VAL A 114 10.72 -18.25 14.80
N PRO A 115 9.78 -19.03 15.36
CA PRO A 115 9.58 -19.06 16.80
C PRO A 115 10.84 -19.55 17.51
N LYS A 116 11.31 -18.75 18.47
CA LYS A 116 12.46 -19.05 19.31
C LYS A 116 11.96 -19.72 20.58
N HIS A 117 11.70 -21.02 20.50
CA HIS A 117 11.38 -21.83 21.66
C HIS A 117 12.51 -22.81 22.01
#